data_AF-A0A659RRJ7-F1
#
_entry.id   AF-A0A659RRJ7-F1
#
_cell.length_a   1.000
_cell.length_b   1.000
_cell.length_c   1.000
_cell.angle_alpha   90.00
_cell.angle_beta   90.00
_cell.angle_gamma   90.00
#
_symmetry.space_group_name_H-M   'P 1'
#
loop_
_entity.id
_entity.type
_entity.pdbx_description
1 polymer ?
#
loop_
_entity_poly.entity_id
_entity_poly.type
_entity_poly.pdbx_seq_one_letter_code
_entity_poly.pdbx_strand_id
1 'polypeptide(L)'
;IQANPLVKQELDINHQLSQRLIVATENGNMLMQQNIKVKNWLDRALQSERNIKEQIAVLKGSLLLSRILYQQQQTLPSADELEDMTNRIADLRLEQFEINQQRDALFQSDAFVDKLEEGHTSEVNDEVHDALLQVVEMRRELLDQLNKQLGNQLMMAINLQVNQQQLMSVSKNLKAILTQQIFWVNSNRPMDWDWLKAFPQTLKEQFSAMKITVNWQKAWPAVFIAFLAGLPLLVSAGFLRGRL
;
A
#
# COMPACT_ATOMS: atom_id res chain seq x y z
N ILE A 1 3.03 -53.81 17.81
CA ILE A 1 3.90 -52.64 17.56
C ILE A 1 3.16 -51.32 17.83
N GLN A 2 2.06 -50.96 17.14
CA GLN A 2 1.27 -49.72 17.41
C GLN A 2 0.51 -49.67 18.76
N ALA A 3 0.58 -50.73 19.57
CA ALA A 3 -0.13 -50.82 20.85
C ALA A 3 0.70 -50.28 22.03
N ASN A 4 2.02 -50.04 21.85
CA ASN A 4 2.84 -49.44 22.89
C ASN A 4 2.46 -47.94 23.04
N PRO A 5 2.15 -47.47 24.26
CA PRO A 5 1.69 -46.10 24.49
C PRO A 5 2.73 -45.04 24.09
N LEU A 6 4.03 -45.31 24.27
CA LEU A 6 5.12 -44.41 23.92
C LEU A 6 5.21 -44.23 22.40
N VAL A 7 5.21 -45.33 21.64
CA VAL A 7 5.21 -45.27 20.16
C VAL A 7 4.00 -44.51 19.63
N LYS A 8 2.83 -44.71 20.25
CA LYS A 8 1.59 -44.01 19.86
C LYS A 8 1.67 -42.50 20.10
N GLN A 9 2.26 -42.07 21.22
CA GLN A 9 2.47 -40.66 21.51
C GLN A 9 3.40 -40.01 20.48
N GLU A 10 4.52 -40.66 20.15
CA GLU A 10 5.47 -40.12 19.18
C GLU A 10 4.90 -40.06 17.76
N LEU A 11 4.04 -41.03 17.39
CA LEU A 11 3.28 -41.02 16.15
C LEU A 11 2.26 -39.87 16.08
N ASP A 12 1.62 -39.52 17.19
CA ASP A 12 0.67 -38.40 17.23
C ASP A 12 1.37 -37.05 16.95
N ILE A 13 2.57 -36.86 17.51
CA ILE A 13 3.42 -35.69 17.21
C ILE A 13 3.73 -35.63 15.71
N ASN A 14 4.07 -36.76 15.09
CA ASN A 14 4.34 -36.81 13.64
C ASN A 14 3.08 -36.51 12.82
N HIS A 15 1.91 -37.00 13.25
CA HIS A 15 0.64 -36.67 12.61
C HIS A 15 0.35 -35.17 12.67
N GLN A 16 0.60 -34.52 13.82
CA GLN A 16 0.46 -33.07 13.96
C GLN A 16 1.43 -32.31 13.06
N LEU A 17 2.70 -32.75 12.94
CA LEU A 17 3.68 -32.16 12.02
C LEU A 17 3.27 -32.33 10.56
N SER A 18 2.71 -33.48 10.19
CA SER A 18 2.16 -33.72 8.85
C SER A 18 1.01 -32.76 8.55
N GLN A 19 0.07 -32.57 9.49
CA GLN A 19 -1.02 -31.60 9.33
C GLN A 19 -0.49 -30.17 9.20
N ARG A 20 0.53 -29.79 9.99
CA ARG A 20 1.19 -28.49 9.85
C ARG A 20 1.82 -28.31 8.48
N LEU A 21 2.45 -29.34 7.92
CA LEU A 21 3.02 -29.32 6.57
C LEU A 21 1.95 -29.12 5.49
N ILE A 22 0.78 -29.75 5.63
CA ILE A 22 -0.36 -29.54 4.72
C ILE A 22 -0.82 -28.07 4.78
N VAL A 23 -1.03 -27.54 5.98
CA VAL A 23 -1.43 -26.13 6.17
C VAL A 23 -0.37 -25.17 5.64
N ALA A 24 0.92 -25.46 5.83
CA ALA A 24 2.00 -24.69 5.23
C ALA A 24 1.96 -24.77 3.70
N THR A 25 1.63 -25.91 3.12
CA THR A 25 1.51 -26.03 1.66
C THR A 25 0.35 -25.19 1.11
N GLU A 26 -0.81 -25.23 1.77
CA GLU A 26 -1.98 -24.41 1.40
C GLU A 26 -1.71 -22.91 1.53
N ASN A 27 -1.11 -22.49 2.64
CA ASN A 27 -0.69 -21.11 2.87
C ASN A 27 0.31 -20.64 1.79
N GLY A 28 1.23 -21.51 1.37
CA GLY A 28 2.18 -21.23 0.30
C GLY A 28 1.47 -20.94 -1.04
N ASN A 29 0.44 -21.73 -1.36
CA ASN A 29 -0.35 -21.53 -2.58
C ASN A 29 -1.11 -20.19 -2.56
N MET A 30 -1.72 -19.82 -1.43
CA MET A 30 -2.39 -18.52 -1.29
C MET A 30 -1.42 -17.36 -1.50
N LEU A 31 -0.23 -17.44 -0.88
CA LEU A 31 0.81 -16.43 -1.00
C LEU A 31 1.35 -16.31 -2.43
N MET A 32 1.44 -17.43 -3.16
CA MET A 32 1.80 -17.43 -4.58
C MET A 32 0.77 -16.68 -5.43
N GLN A 33 -0.54 -16.91 -5.18
CA GLN A 33 -1.61 -16.20 -5.88
C GLN A 33 -1.57 -14.69 -5.61
N GLN A 34 -1.36 -14.30 -4.34
CA GLN A 34 -1.19 -12.90 -3.95
C GLN A 34 0.02 -12.26 -4.66
N ASN A 35 1.15 -12.97 -4.72
CA ASN A 35 2.34 -12.51 -5.46
C ASN A 35 2.04 -12.24 -6.93
N ILE A 36 1.36 -13.16 -7.62
CA ILE A 36 0.98 -12.98 -9.03
C ILE A 36 0.07 -11.76 -9.19
N LYS A 37 -0.91 -11.61 -8.30
CA LYS A 37 -1.86 -10.48 -8.33
C LYS A 37 -1.15 -9.14 -8.16
N VAL A 38 -0.32 -8.99 -7.14
CA VAL A 38 0.41 -7.74 -6.87
C VAL A 38 1.44 -7.45 -7.95
N LYS A 39 2.16 -8.46 -8.45
CA LYS A 39 3.09 -8.28 -9.58
C LYS A 39 2.38 -7.75 -10.82
N ASN A 40 1.23 -8.32 -11.18
CA ASN A 40 0.44 -7.84 -12.32
C ASN A 40 -0.07 -6.40 -12.12
N TRP A 41 -0.38 -5.99 -10.89
CA TRP A 41 -0.73 -4.61 -10.59
C TRP A 41 0.48 -3.68 -10.70
N LEU A 42 1.63 -4.09 -10.20
CA LEU A 42 2.88 -3.35 -10.33
C LEU A 42 3.26 -3.13 -11.79
N ASP A 43 3.21 -4.18 -12.61
CA ASP A 43 3.54 -4.10 -14.04
C ASP A 43 2.58 -3.14 -14.77
N ARG A 44 1.28 -3.18 -14.46
CA ARG A 44 0.28 -2.25 -15.00
C ARG A 44 0.52 -0.81 -14.54
N ALA A 45 0.87 -0.60 -13.27
CA ALA A 45 1.18 0.73 -12.74
C ALA A 45 2.42 1.33 -13.43
N LEU A 46 3.49 0.54 -13.59
CA LEU A 46 4.69 0.96 -14.31
C LEU A 46 4.42 1.28 -15.78
N GLN A 47 3.57 0.49 -16.45
CA GLN A 47 3.18 0.78 -17.83
C GLN A 47 2.33 2.06 -17.93
N SER A 48 1.37 2.24 -17.02
CA SER A 48 0.58 3.47 -16.95
C SER A 48 1.47 4.69 -16.71
N GLU A 49 2.46 4.59 -15.83
CA GLU A 49 3.43 5.67 -15.59
C GLU A 49 4.19 6.07 -16.86
N ARG A 50 4.71 5.09 -17.61
CA ARG A 50 5.40 5.36 -18.88
C ARG A 50 4.46 6.02 -19.89
N ASN A 51 3.27 5.45 -20.09
CA ASN A 51 2.28 5.96 -21.04
C ASN A 51 1.83 7.38 -20.68
N ILE A 52 1.57 7.67 -19.40
CA ILE A 52 1.18 8.99 -18.92
C ILE A 52 2.30 10.01 -19.19
N LYS A 53 3.55 9.66 -18.90
CA LYS A 53 4.71 10.54 -19.15
C LYS A 53 4.84 10.87 -20.65
N GLU A 54 4.70 9.87 -21.52
CA GLU A 54 4.72 10.07 -22.98
C GLU A 54 3.55 10.95 -23.45
N GLN A 55 2.34 10.68 -22.97
CA GLN A 55 1.15 11.46 -23.33
C GLN A 55 1.24 12.92 -22.86
N ILE A 56 1.76 13.18 -21.65
CA ILE A 56 2.02 14.54 -21.17
C ILE A 56 3.02 15.26 -22.08
N ALA A 57 4.09 14.57 -22.50
CA ALA A 57 5.11 15.16 -23.36
C ALA A 57 4.56 15.54 -24.75
N VAL A 58 3.66 14.74 -25.31
CA VAL A 58 3.12 14.91 -26.67
C VAL A 58 1.87 15.80 -26.70
N LEU A 59 0.93 15.65 -25.77
CA LEU A 59 -0.43 16.22 -25.86
C LEU A 59 -0.62 17.56 -25.12
N LYS A 60 0.47 18.15 -24.60
CA LYS A 60 0.55 19.43 -23.85
C LYS A 60 -0.76 20.23 -23.80
N GLY A 61 -1.61 19.97 -22.80
CA GLY A 61 -2.80 20.78 -22.50
C GLY A 61 -4.14 20.32 -23.08
N SER A 62 -4.23 19.15 -23.71
CA SER A 62 -5.52 18.61 -24.19
C SER A 62 -6.49 18.27 -23.03
N LEU A 63 -7.75 18.73 -23.11
CA LEU A 63 -8.82 18.38 -22.16
C LEU A 63 -9.13 16.87 -22.13
N LEU A 64 -8.85 16.15 -23.22
CA LEU A 64 -9.02 14.70 -23.28
C LEU A 64 -7.99 13.98 -22.38
N LEU A 65 -6.78 14.55 -22.27
CA LEU A 65 -5.72 14.02 -21.40
C LEU A 65 -6.20 14.00 -19.95
N SER A 66 -6.71 15.12 -19.43
CA SER A 66 -7.15 15.20 -18.02
C SER A 66 -8.23 14.18 -17.65
N ARG A 67 -9.16 13.87 -18.56
CA ARG A 67 -10.19 12.84 -18.35
C ARG A 67 -9.61 11.42 -18.34
N ILE A 68 -8.72 11.10 -19.29
CA ILE A 68 -8.02 9.80 -19.35
C ILE A 68 -7.18 9.61 -18.08
N LEU A 69 -6.48 10.66 -17.65
CA LEU A 69 -5.68 10.71 -16.44
C LEU A 69 -6.52 10.46 -15.17
N TYR A 70 -7.70 11.07 -15.06
CA TYR A 70 -8.60 10.86 -13.93
C TYR A 70 -9.17 9.44 -13.88
N GLN A 71 -9.50 8.86 -15.03
CA GLN A 71 -9.97 7.48 -15.12
C GLN A 71 -8.88 6.47 -14.74
N GLN A 72 -7.62 6.71 -15.15
CA GLN A 72 -6.49 5.86 -14.76
C GLN A 72 -6.21 5.94 -13.24
N GLN A 73 -6.37 7.11 -12.63
CA GLN A 73 -6.23 7.27 -11.17
C GLN A 73 -7.17 6.35 -10.38
N GLN A 74 -8.39 6.13 -10.87
CA GLN A 74 -9.39 5.29 -10.20
C GLN A 74 -9.10 3.79 -10.28
N THR A 75 -8.18 3.38 -11.17
CA THR A 75 -7.80 1.97 -11.36
C THR A 75 -6.55 1.56 -10.58
N LEU A 76 -5.90 2.51 -9.91
CA LEU A 76 -4.75 2.22 -9.05
C LEU A 76 -5.22 1.56 -7.76
N PRO A 77 -4.61 0.43 -7.35
CA PRO A 77 -4.97 -0.23 -6.11
C PRO A 77 -4.70 0.68 -4.91
N SER A 78 -5.58 0.62 -3.92
CA SER A 78 -5.47 1.42 -2.70
C SER A 78 -4.56 0.74 -1.68
N ALA A 79 -3.91 1.53 -0.82
CA ALA A 79 -3.04 1.00 0.24
C ALA A 79 -3.77 0.00 1.15
N ASP A 80 -5.06 0.23 1.38
CA ASP A 80 -5.93 -0.61 2.22
C ASP A 80 -6.19 -1.99 1.59
N GLU A 81 -5.95 -2.17 0.29
CA GLU A 81 -6.08 -3.46 -0.41
C GLU A 81 -4.81 -4.32 -0.33
N LEU A 82 -3.71 -3.76 0.21
CA LEU A 82 -2.43 -4.44 0.37
C LEU A 82 -2.25 -4.84 1.83
N GLU A 83 -2.28 -6.14 2.10
CA GLU A 83 -1.98 -6.70 3.41
C GLU A 83 -0.51 -6.43 3.79
N ASP A 84 -0.26 -6.03 5.04
CA ASP A 84 1.11 -5.83 5.54
C ASP A 84 1.78 -7.18 5.81
N MET A 85 2.86 -7.47 5.07
CA MET A 85 3.61 -8.72 5.20
C MET A 85 4.63 -8.68 6.33
N THR A 86 4.85 -7.54 6.98
CA THR A 86 5.90 -7.39 8.00
C THR A 86 5.73 -8.37 9.16
N ASN A 87 4.51 -8.45 9.72
CA ASN A 87 4.20 -9.37 10.81
C ASN A 87 4.31 -10.83 10.33
N ARG A 88 3.75 -11.13 9.15
CA ARG A 88 3.82 -12.48 8.58
C ARG A 88 5.25 -12.96 8.34
N ILE A 89 6.15 -12.08 7.89
CA ILE A 89 7.57 -12.37 7.71
C ILE A 89 8.24 -12.65 9.06
N ALA A 90 7.91 -11.90 10.11
CA ALA A 90 8.42 -12.12 11.45
C ALA A 90 7.97 -13.48 12.01
N ASP A 91 6.67 -13.79 11.86
CA ASP A 91 6.09 -15.07 12.29
C ASP A 91 6.76 -16.24 11.58
N LEU A 92 6.92 -16.17 10.25
CA LEU A 92 7.60 -17.21 9.46
C LEU A 92 9.05 -17.42 9.88
N ARG A 93 9.77 -16.35 10.26
CA ARG A 93 11.15 -16.46 10.76
C ARG A 93 11.20 -17.11 12.13
N LEU A 94 10.25 -16.77 13.02
CA LEU A 94 10.15 -17.40 14.33
C LEU A 94 9.84 -18.89 14.19
N GLU A 95 8.84 -19.25 13.39
CA GLU A 95 8.52 -20.65 13.10
C GLU A 95 9.72 -21.40 12.51
N GLN A 96 10.43 -20.78 11.56
CA GLN A 96 11.63 -21.38 10.98
C GLN A 96 12.73 -21.63 12.02
N PHE A 97 12.93 -20.70 12.95
CA PHE A 97 13.87 -20.86 14.06
C PHE A 97 13.47 -22.02 14.98
N GLU A 98 12.19 -22.12 15.36
CA GLU A 98 11.67 -23.22 16.18
C GLU A 98 11.83 -24.58 15.49
N ILE A 99 11.51 -24.67 14.20
CA ILE A 99 11.69 -25.91 13.42
C ILE A 99 13.17 -26.30 13.34
N ASN A 100 14.08 -25.34 13.16
CA ASN A 100 15.51 -25.61 13.19
C ASN A 100 15.96 -26.15 14.56
N GLN A 101 15.48 -25.57 15.67
CA GLN A 101 15.79 -26.09 17.00
C GLN A 101 15.32 -27.54 17.19
N GLN A 102 14.12 -27.87 16.73
CA GLN A 102 13.60 -29.23 16.80
C GLN A 102 14.42 -30.20 15.96
N ARG A 103 14.87 -29.77 14.78
CA ARG A 103 15.76 -30.57 13.92
C ARG A 103 17.11 -30.83 14.57
N ASP A 104 17.71 -29.81 15.18
CA ASP A 104 19.00 -29.92 15.85
C ASP A 104 18.92 -30.87 17.05
N ALA A 105 17.81 -30.84 17.79
CA ALA A 105 17.56 -31.76 18.90
C ALA A 105 17.44 -33.24 18.44
N LEU A 106 17.02 -33.48 17.20
CA LEU A 106 16.85 -34.80 16.60
C LEU A 106 18.06 -35.21 15.73
N PHE A 107 19.17 -34.46 15.77
CA PHE A 107 20.35 -34.77 14.96
C PHE A 107 20.99 -36.12 15.33
N GLN A 108 20.96 -36.47 16.63
CA GLN A 108 21.42 -37.76 17.15
C GLN A 108 20.21 -38.62 17.50
N SER A 109 19.58 -39.23 16.49
CA SER A 109 18.33 -40.01 16.64
C SER A 109 18.44 -41.12 17.69
N ASP A 110 19.56 -41.87 17.71
CA ASP A 110 19.78 -42.93 18.69
C ASP A 110 19.82 -42.39 20.12
N ALA A 111 20.63 -41.35 20.38
CA ALA A 111 20.71 -40.71 21.69
C ALA A 111 19.38 -40.05 22.12
N PHE A 112 18.58 -39.59 21.16
CA PHE A 112 17.24 -39.08 21.42
C PHE A 112 16.29 -40.20 21.83
N VAL A 113 16.29 -41.34 21.12
CA VAL A 113 15.47 -42.50 21.46
C VAL A 113 15.88 -43.09 22.81
N ASP A 114 17.18 -43.25 23.06
CA ASP A 114 17.70 -43.73 24.36
C ASP A 114 17.16 -42.87 25.51
N LYS A 115 17.19 -41.54 25.35
CA LYS A 115 16.65 -40.58 26.33
C LYS A 115 15.13 -40.62 26.44
N LEU A 116 14.43 -40.92 25.36
CA LEU A 116 12.97 -41.08 25.36
C LEU A 116 12.54 -42.34 26.14
N GLU A 117 13.36 -43.40 26.04
CA GLU A 117 13.17 -44.67 26.74
C GLU A 117 13.56 -44.62 28.22
N GLU A 118 14.36 -43.63 28.64
CA GLU A 118 14.67 -43.38 30.06
C GLU A 118 13.37 -43.22 30.87
N GLY A 119 13.10 -44.17 31.77
CA GLY A 119 11.89 -44.21 32.60
C GLY A 119 10.77 -45.13 32.09
N HIS A 120 10.93 -45.73 30.91
CA HIS A 120 9.97 -46.68 30.30
C HIS A 120 10.57 -48.09 30.11
N THR A 121 11.67 -48.40 30.79
CA THR A 121 12.48 -49.61 30.59
C THR A 121 11.73 -50.94 30.78
N SER A 122 10.58 -50.95 31.45
CA SER A 122 9.71 -52.14 31.58
C SER A 122 8.78 -52.39 30.39
N GLU A 123 8.58 -51.39 29.52
CA GLU A 123 7.65 -51.43 28.37
C GLU A 123 8.37 -51.42 27.02
N VAL A 124 9.70 -51.28 27.02
CA VAL A 124 10.55 -51.20 25.83
C VAL A 124 11.21 -52.56 25.58
N ASN A 125 10.99 -53.11 24.40
CA ASN A 125 11.72 -54.25 23.85
C ASN A 125 12.42 -53.82 22.54
N ASP A 126 13.27 -54.67 21.97
CA ASP A 126 14.00 -54.36 20.73
C ASP A 126 13.06 -53.94 19.57
N GLU A 127 11.87 -54.54 19.47
CA GLU A 127 10.87 -54.15 18.46
C GLU A 127 10.29 -52.74 18.68
N VAL A 128 10.11 -52.32 19.94
CA VAL A 128 9.65 -50.97 20.29
C VAL A 128 10.75 -49.96 20.02
N HIS A 129 11.99 -50.27 20.36
CA HIS A 129 13.15 -49.43 20.07
C HIS A 129 13.29 -49.17 18.57
N ASP A 130 13.27 -50.23 17.75
CA ASP A 130 13.31 -50.12 16.28
C ASP A 130 12.15 -49.30 15.72
N ALA A 131 10.95 -49.42 16.31
CA ALA A 131 9.80 -48.63 15.93
C ALA A 131 9.97 -47.15 16.29
N LEU A 132 10.52 -46.83 17.46
CA LEU A 132 10.80 -45.46 17.88
C LEU A 132 11.84 -44.80 16.99
N LEU A 133 12.90 -45.51 16.61
CA LEU A 133 13.88 -45.02 15.64
C LEU A 133 13.22 -44.66 14.29
N GLN A 134 12.34 -45.51 13.77
CA GLN A 134 11.60 -45.21 12.53
C GLN A 134 10.68 -44.00 12.67
N VAL A 135 10.00 -43.85 13.82
CA VAL A 135 9.13 -42.70 14.09
C VAL A 135 9.94 -41.41 14.19
N VAL A 136 11.10 -41.43 14.85
CA VAL A 136 12.01 -40.29 14.94
C VAL A 136 12.60 -39.91 13.57
N GLU A 137 12.94 -40.89 12.73
CA GLU A 137 13.41 -40.62 11.37
C GLU A 137 12.32 -39.94 10.54
N MET A 138 11.09 -40.45 10.58
CA MET A 138 9.94 -39.81 9.93
C MET A 138 9.71 -38.39 10.45
N ARG A 139 9.90 -38.16 11.76
CA ARG A 139 9.81 -36.81 12.34
C ARG A 139 10.83 -35.87 11.72
N ARG A 140 12.08 -36.32 11.58
CA ARG A 140 13.17 -35.54 10.99
C ARG A 140 12.87 -35.17 9.54
N GLU A 141 12.34 -36.11 8.76
CA GLU A 141 11.90 -35.86 7.38
C GLU A 141 10.78 -34.83 7.31
N LEU A 142 9.75 -34.95 8.16
CA LEU A 142 8.63 -34.00 8.23
C LEU A 142 9.12 -32.60 8.59
N LEU A 143 10.02 -32.48 9.56
CA LEU A 143 10.61 -31.20 9.96
C LEU A 143 11.48 -30.60 8.84
N ASP A 144 12.23 -31.41 8.09
CA ASP A 144 13.01 -30.93 6.95
C ASP A 144 12.11 -30.40 5.82
N GLN A 145 11.03 -31.14 5.51
CA GLN A 145 10.04 -30.70 4.53
C GLN A 145 9.34 -29.42 4.98
N LEU A 146 8.94 -29.33 6.24
CA LEU A 146 8.31 -28.14 6.80
C LEU A 146 9.26 -26.93 6.75
N ASN A 147 10.53 -27.10 7.13
CA ASN A 147 11.53 -26.04 7.05
C ASN A 147 11.71 -25.52 5.62
N LYS A 148 11.77 -26.43 4.63
CA LYS A 148 11.83 -26.05 3.21
C LYS A 148 10.59 -25.26 2.79
N GLN A 149 9.40 -25.70 3.19
CA GLN A 149 8.15 -24.99 2.87
C GLN A 149 8.09 -23.60 3.51
N LEU A 150 8.45 -23.48 4.79
CA LEU A 150 8.52 -22.19 5.50
C LEU A 150 9.56 -21.26 4.85
N GLY A 151 10.72 -21.79 4.43
CA GLY A 151 11.73 -21.02 3.71
C GLY A 151 11.22 -20.47 2.37
N ASN A 152 10.49 -21.29 1.61
CA ASN A 152 9.84 -20.84 0.36
C ASN A 152 8.78 -19.77 0.63
N GLN A 153 7.94 -19.95 1.65
CA GLN A 153 6.95 -18.96 2.06
C GLN A 153 7.60 -17.65 2.48
N LEU A 154 8.68 -17.70 3.26
CA LEU A 154 9.41 -16.51 3.70
C LEU A 154 9.92 -15.72 2.51
N MET A 155 10.50 -16.39 1.52
CA MET A 155 10.95 -15.75 0.28
C MET A 155 9.79 -15.10 -0.49
N MET A 156 8.67 -15.80 -0.64
CA MET A 156 7.48 -15.28 -1.30
C MET A 156 6.87 -14.08 -0.56
N ALA A 157 6.87 -14.10 0.77
CA ALA A 157 6.35 -13.00 1.60
C ALA A 157 7.24 -11.76 1.49
N ILE A 158 8.57 -11.95 1.50
CA ILE A 158 9.54 -10.87 1.27
C ILE A 158 9.35 -10.26 -0.12
N ASN A 159 9.23 -11.10 -1.16
CA ASN A 159 9.00 -10.62 -2.53
C ASN A 159 7.68 -9.86 -2.66
N LEU A 160 6.63 -10.35 -1.99
CA LEU A 160 5.34 -9.67 -1.94
C LEU A 160 5.47 -8.29 -1.30
N GLN A 161 6.12 -8.20 -0.13
CA GLN A 161 6.37 -6.93 0.56
C GLN A 161 7.13 -5.94 -0.34
N VAL A 162 8.19 -6.39 -1.00
CA VAL A 162 8.97 -5.53 -1.91
C VAL A 162 8.12 -5.04 -3.07
N ASN A 163 7.35 -5.92 -3.71
CA ASN A 163 6.48 -5.55 -4.83
C ASN A 163 5.36 -4.59 -4.39
N GLN A 164 4.79 -4.78 -3.19
CA GLN A 164 3.81 -3.88 -2.60
C GLN A 164 4.42 -2.49 -2.35
N GLN A 165 5.61 -2.42 -1.76
CA GLN A 165 6.32 -1.15 -1.55
C GLN A 165 6.62 -0.42 -2.86
N GLN A 166 7.04 -1.16 -3.88
CA GLN A 166 7.29 -0.58 -5.21
C GLN A 166 5.99 -0.09 -5.85
N LEU A 167 4.91 -0.87 -5.78
CA LEU A 167 3.59 -0.49 -6.29
C LEU A 167 3.07 0.77 -5.59
N MET A 168 3.21 0.86 -4.27
CA MET A 168 2.85 2.04 -3.49
C MET A 168 3.67 3.28 -3.89
N SER A 169 4.97 3.11 -4.12
CA SER A 169 5.84 4.18 -4.60
C SER A 169 5.43 4.69 -5.98
N VAL A 170 5.21 3.78 -6.95
CA VAL A 170 4.77 4.11 -8.30
C VAL A 170 3.40 4.78 -8.28
N SER A 171 2.45 4.24 -7.51
CA SER A 171 1.10 4.81 -7.35
C SER A 171 1.15 6.23 -6.77
N LYS A 172 1.98 6.46 -5.75
CA LYS A 172 2.21 7.79 -5.17
C LYS A 172 2.80 8.77 -6.19
N ASN A 173 3.80 8.32 -6.96
CA ASN A 173 4.41 9.14 -8.01
C ASN A 173 3.41 9.49 -9.11
N LEU A 174 2.65 8.49 -9.60
CA LEU A 174 1.57 8.66 -10.54
C LEU A 174 0.56 9.70 -10.04
N LYS A 175 0.04 9.54 -8.82
CA LYS A 175 -0.91 10.49 -8.22
C LYS A 175 -0.33 11.91 -8.17
N ALA A 176 0.96 12.07 -7.86
CA ALA A 176 1.62 13.37 -7.85
C ALA A 176 1.67 14.00 -9.25
N ILE A 177 2.11 13.25 -10.26
CA ILE A 177 2.14 13.69 -11.67
C ILE A 177 0.73 14.06 -12.14
N LEU A 178 -0.25 13.19 -11.88
CA LEU A 178 -1.64 13.38 -12.26
C LEU A 178 -2.22 14.65 -11.64
N THR A 179 -2.01 14.86 -10.34
CA THR A 179 -2.49 16.05 -9.62
C THR A 179 -1.89 17.31 -10.23
N GLN A 180 -0.57 17.36 -10.43
CA GLN A 180 0.10 18.53 -11.03
C GLN A 180 -0.45 18.89 -12.41
N GLN A 181 -0.73 17.89 -13.25
CA GLN A 181 -1.20 18.13 -14.63
C GLN A 181 -2.70 18.47 -14.70
N ILE A 182 -3.54 17.86 -13.88
CA ILE A 182 -5.00 18.10 -13.87
C ILE A 182 -5.31 19.54 -13.42
N PHE A 183 -4.55 20.10 -12.47
CA PHE A 183 -4.77 21.48 -11.99
C PHE A 183 -4.40 22.56 -13.02
N TRP A 184 -3.45 22.31 -13.93
CA TRP A 184 -3.03 23.32 -14.91
C TRP A 184 -3.97 23.43 -16.13
N VAL A 185 -4.65 22.34 -16.51
CA VAL A 185 -5.49 22.30 -17.73
C VAL A 185 -6.91 22.83 -17.51
N ASN A 186 -7.46 22.73 -16.29
CA ASN A 186 -8.83 23.19 -16.01
C ASN A 186 -8.98 24.73 -15.99
N SER A 187 -7.88 25.47 -15.85
CA SER A 187 -7.91 26.93 -15.69
C SER A 187 -7.64 27.72 -16.98
N ASN A 188 -7.25 27.05 -18.06
CA ASN A 188 -6.89 27.70 -19.32
C ASN A 188 -7.93 27.37 -20.40
N ARG A 189 -9.13 27.98 -20.33
CA ARG A 189 -9.80 28.27 -21.60
C ARG A 189 -8.85 29.17 -22.38
N PRO A 190 -8.47 28.85 -23.63
CA PRO A 190 -7.66 29.76 -24.41
C PRO A 190 -8.39 31.09 -24.43
N MET A 191 -7.64 32.14 -24.14
CA MET A 191 -8.07 33.53 -24.20
C MET A 191 -8.31 33.85 -25.69
N ASP A 192 -9.37 33.30 -26.27
CA ASP A 192 -9.72 33.44 -27.67
C ASP A 192 -10.47 34.75 -27.91
N TRP A 193 -10.60 35.12 -29.19
CA TRP A 193 -11.25 36.39 -29.56
C TRP A 193 -12.72 36.42 -29.11
N ASP A 194 -13.36 35.25 -29.00
CA ASP A 194 -14.73 35.13 -28.53
C ASP A 194 -14.84 35.29 -27.00
N TRP A 195 -13.85 34.83 -26.23
CA TRP A 195 -13.71 35.16 -24.81
C TRP A 195 -13.57 36.67 -24.63
N LEU A 196 -12.73 37.33 -25.44
CA LEU A 196 -12.52 38.79 -25.32
C LEU A 196 -13.79 39.58 -25.66
N LYS A 197 -14.59 39.11 -26.62
CA LYS A 197 -15.91 39.70 -26.94
C LYS A 197 -16.94 39.42 -25.84
N ALA A 198 -16.90 38.24 -25.23
CA ALA A 198 -17.85 37.86 -24.19
C ALA A 198 -17.47 38.42 -22.81
N PHE A 199 -16.21 38.81 -22.59
CA PHE A 199 -15.71 39.30 -21.31
C PHE A 199 -16.43 40.56 -20.79
N PRO A 200 -16.68 41.61 -21.59
CA PRO A 200 -17.41 42.78 -21.11
C PRO A 200 -18.84 42.45 -20.71
N GLN A 201 -19.49 41.55 -21.44
CA GLN A 201 -20.88 41.18 -21.20
C GLN A 201 -21.02 40.27 -19.97
N THR A 202 -20.13 39.29 -19.83
CA THR A 202 -20.07 38.42 -18.64
C THR A 202 -19.65 39.19 -17.39
N LEU A 203 -18.75 40.17 -17.49
CA LEU A 203 -18.46 41.08 -16.37
C LEU A 203 -19.68 41.90 -15.98
N LYS A 204 -20.41 42.47 -16.96
CA LYS A 204 -21.62 43.24 -16.70
C LYS A 204 -22.70 42.39 -16.03
N GLU A 205 -22.83 41.14 -16.45
CA GLU A 205 -23.74 40.15 -15.85
C GLU A 205 -23.29 39.71 -14.45
N GLN A 206 -21.99 39.53 -14.22
CA GLN A 206 -21.47 39.22 -12.88
C GLN A 206 -21.60 40.41 -11.93
N PHE A 207 -21.35 41.64 -12.38
CA PHE A 207 -21.54 42.85 -11.56
C PHE A 207 -23.03 43.13 -11.27
N SER A 208 -23.94 42.77 -12.18
CA SER A 208 -25.38 42.93 -11.97
C SER A 208 -25.99 41.80 -11.12
N ALA A 209 -25.46 40.58 -11.25
CA ALA A 209 -25.84 39.42 -10.43
C ALA A 209 -25.20 39.47 -9.03
N MET A 210 -24.05 40.16 -8.90
CA MET A 210 -23.51 40.55 -7.61
C MET A 210 -24.49 41.56 -7.02
N LYS A 211 -25.40 41.08 -6.17
CA LYS A 211 -26.22 41.92 -5.30
C LYS A 211 -25.30 42.60 -4.31
N ILE A 212 -24.52 43.58 -4.78
CA ILE A 212 -23.92 44.57 -3.89
C ILE A 212 -25.12 45.28 -3.31
N THR A 213 -25.55 44.85 -2.13
CA THR A 213 -26.48 45.61 -1.30
C THR A 213 -25.71 46.83 -0.80
N VAL A 214 -25.37 47.75 -1.71
CA VAL A 214 -24.93 49.07 -1.29
C VAL A 214 -26.17 49.70 -0.69
N ASN A 215 -26.24 49.63 0.64
CA ASN A 215 -27.27 50.28 1.41
C ASN A 215 -27.05 51.78 1.24
N TRP A 216 -27.64 52.38 0.21
CA TRP A 216 -27.40 53.78 -0.19
C TRP A 216 -27.77 54.76 0.94
N GLN A 217 -28.69 54.37 1.83
CA GLN A 217 -29.00 55.07 3.09
C GLN A 217 -27.83 55.11 4.09
N LYS A 218 -26.98 54.07 4.13
CA LYS A 218 -25.74 54.05 4.93
C LYS A 218 -24.50 54.55 4.17
N ALA A 219 -24.52 54.52 2.85
CA ALA A 219 -23.42 54.98 2.01
C ALA A 219 -23.39 56.51 1.86
N TRP A 220 -24.55 57.18 1.80
CA TRP A 220 -24.61 58.65 1.64
C TRP A 220 -23.87 59.41 2.73
N PRO A 221 -24.00 59.10 4.04
CA PRO A 221 -23.23 59.77 5.09
C PRO A 221 -21.72 59.54 4.95
N ALA A 222 -21.30 58.31 4.61
CA ALA A 222 -19.89 57.96 4.47
C ALA A 222 -19.23 58.65 3.25
N VAL A 223 -19.93 58.71 2.12
CA VAL A 223 -19.48 59.42 0.92
C VAL A 223 -19.46 60.93 1.16
N PHE A 224 -20.44 61.47 1.89
CA PHE A 224 -20.48 62.90 2.24
C PHE A 224 -19.38 63.28 3.23
N ILE A 225 -19.06 62.43 4.22
CA ILE A 225 -17.94 62.62 5.14
C ILE A 225 -16.60 62.53 4.40
N ALA A 226 -16.43 61.56 3.48
CA ALA A 226 -15.23 61.46 2.66
C ALA A 226 -15.07 62.68 1.72
N PHE A 227 -16.17 63.21 1.18
CA PHE A 227 -16.16 64.42 0.36
C PHE A 227 -15.86 65.68 1.18
N LEU A 228 -16.44 65.82 2.39
CA LEU A 228 -16.18 66.93 3.32
C LEU A 228 -14.76 66.89 3.90
N ALA A 229 -14.20 65.71 4.14
CA ALA A 229 -12.80 65.56 4.57
C ALA A 229 -11.80 65.75 3.42
N GLY A 230 -12.20 65.48 2.17
CA GLY A 230 -11.36 65.69 0.98
C GLY A 230 -11.31 67.14 0.49
N LEU A 231 -12.38 67.93 0.70
CA LEU A 231 -12.46 69.33 0.28
C LEU A 231 -11.36 70.25 0.89
N PRO A 232 -11.02 70.17 2.18
CA PRO A 232 -9.91 70.92 2.78
C PRO A 232 -8.54 70.57 2.16
N LEU A 233 -8.34 69.31 1.74
CA LEU A 233 -7.11 68.85 1.09
C LEU A 233 -6.99 69.37 -0.34
N LEU A 234 -8.09 69.48 -1.07
CA LEU A 234 -8.11 70.08 -2.41
C LEU A 234 -7.94 71.60 -2.37
N VAL A 235 -8.51 72.28 -1.39
CA VAL A 235 -8.33 73.74 -1.21
C VAL A 235 -6.90 74.07 -0.77
N SER A 236 -6.29 73.26 0.10
CA SER A 236 -4.88 73.44 0.48
C SER A 236 -3.91 73.10 -0.66
N ALA A 237 -4.18 72.08 -1.47
CA ALA A 237 -3.42 71.79 -2.70
C ALA A 237 -3.60 72.90 -3.76
N GLY A 238 -4.77 73.53 -3.84
CA GLY A 238 -5.03 74.68 -4.71
C GLY A 238 -4.30 75.95 -4.28
N PHE A 239 -4.24 76.23 -2.97
CA PHE A 239 -3.53 77.39 -2.42
C PHE A 239 -2.00 77.27 -2.55
N LEU A 240 -1.45 76.06 -2.46
CA LEU A 240 -0.02 75.78 -2.70
C LEU A 240 0.40 75.98 -4.16
N ARG A 241 -0.53 75.90 -5.11
CA ARG A 241 -0.25 76.06 -6.55
C ARG A 241 -0.45 77.50 -7.05
N GLY A 242 -1.02 78.39 -6.23
CA GLY A 242 -1.24 79.81 -6.54
C GLY A 242 -0.18 80.78 -5.99
N ARG A 243 0.93 80.27 -5.45
CA ARG A 243 2.05 81.09 -4.91
C ARG A 243 3.43 80.67 -5.44
N LEU A 244 3.47 80.13 -6.66
CA LEU A 244 4.65 79.97 -7.51
C LEU A 244 4.46 80.79 -8.77
#